data_AF-A0ABD1QD50-F1
#
_entry.id   AF-A0ABD1QD50-F1
#
_cell.length_a   1.000
_cell.length_b   1.000
_cell.length_c   1.000
_cell.angle_alpha   90.00
_cell.angle_beta   90.00
_cell.angle_gamma   90.00
#
_symmetry.space_group_name_H-M   'P 1'
#
loop_
_entity.id
_entity.type
_entity.pdbx_description
1 polymer ?
#
loop_
_entity_poly.entity_id
_entity_poly.type
_entity_poly.pdbx_seq_one_letter_code
_entity_poly.pdbx_strand_id
1 'polypeptide(L)'
;MGSAGNLSDCEIRERRIPEEAVKILKSLALKWDDITDVDALQVVPLKGAMTNEVYQIKWPTNSDKELQHRTRKVLLRIYGKGVDVFFDRENEIRTFEFMSKQGQGPRLLGRFSNGRIEEFIRARTLSAADLRDPKISSLIATKMKEFNDLQMPGPKSICLWDRLRNWVHEAKRLSTPEEAKAFRLDAMEDEISALENNLSSGHQCVGFCHNDLQYGNIMMDEDTRLITIIDYEYSSYNPVAFDIANHFCEMAADYHTETPHILDYSKYPGLEERQRFLHIYLSCSGTQPSDSEVDQLVHEVEKYTLASHLLWGLWGIISGHVNKIEFDYTEYARQRFEQYWLKKPELLDSSGPTANVIADGNTAVSKKVRNTVEASYYTTNGYFGGLKSVSRMIVPPYGSWREDGYLELCIVMIIRCSCSISRPVVFCASVL
;
A
#
# COMPACT_ATOMS: atom_id res chain seq x y z
N MET A 1 -49.39 14.10 -6.68
CA MET A 1 -48.66 15.34 -7.00
C MET A 1 -47.75 15.66 -5.82
N GLY A 2 -46.54 15.13 -5.82
CA GLY A 2 -45.51 15.47 -4.84
C GLY A 2 -44.47 16.32 -5.55
N SER A 3 -44.27 17.55 -5.08
CA SER A 3 -43.29 18.49 -5.62
C SER A 3 -41.88 17.91 -5.45
N ALA A 4 -41.20 17.63 -6.56
CA ALA A 4 -39.75 17.57 -6.57
C ALA A 4 -39.25 18.98 -6.21
N GLY A 5 -38.64 19.13 -5.04
CA GLY A 5 -38.14 20.41 -4.57
C GLY A 5 -36.94 20.85 -5.40
N ASN A 6 -37.05 22.01 -6.05
CA ASN A 6 -35.90 22.75 -6.57
C ASN A 6 -34.95 23.04 -5.41
N LEU A 7 -33.67 22.73 -5.56
CA LEU A 7 -32.66 23.14 -4.59
C LEU A 7 -32.45 24.66 -4.72
N SER A 8 -32.60 25.38 -3.62
CA SER A 8 -32.34 26.82 -3.59
C SER A 8 -30.83 27.11 -3.61
N ASP A 9 -30.41 28.30 -4.05
CA ASP A 9 -29.00 28.77 -3.94
C ASP A 9 -28.42 28.63 -2.50
N CYS A 10 -29.29 28.51 -1.49
CA CYS A 10 -28.94 28.28 -0.10
C CYS A 10 -28.41 26.86 0.17
N GLU A 11 -28.94 25.81 -0.48
CA GLU A 11 -28.51 24.41 -0.25
C GLU A 11 -27.18 24.06 -0.96
N ILE A 12 -26.87 24.74 -2.07
CA ILE A 12 -25.55 24.67 -2.72
C ILE A 12 -24.49 25.31 -1.81
N ARG A 13 -24.83 26.41 -1.12
CA ARG A 13 -23.97 27.05 -0.12
C ARG A 13 -23.76 26.18 1.12
N GLU A 14 -24.77 25.43 1.57
CA GLU A 14 -24.63 24.50 2.69
C GLU A 14 -23.67 23.33 2.38
N ARG A 15 -23.52 22.95 1.11
CA ARG A 15 -22.65 21.83 0.67
C ARG A 15 -21.21 22.22 0.27
N ARG A 16 -20.84 23.50 0.40
CA ARG A 16 -19.46 24.04 0.21
C ARG A 16 -18.79 23.76 -1.15
N ILE A 17 -19.54 23.54 -2.24
CA ILE A 17 -18.93 23.42 -3.57
C ILE A 17 -18.66 24.82 -4.18
N PRO A 18 -17.49 25.07 -4.81
CA PRO A 18 -17.16 26.37 -5.39
C PRO A 18 -18.13 26.82 -6.49
N GLU A 19 -18.45 28.11 -6.55
CA GLU A 19 -19.34 28.68 -7.58
C GLU A 19 -18.82 28.43 -9.00
N GLU A 20 -17.49 28.45 -9.19
CA GLU A 20 -16.85 28.13 -10.46
C GLU A 20 -17.16 26.68 -10.88
N ALA A 21 -17.06 25.73 -9.96
CA ALA A 21 -17.38 24.33 -10.20
C ALA A 21 -18.87 24.16 -10.57
N VAL A 22 -19.79 24.83 -9.86
CA VAL A 22 -21.23 24.79 -10.17
C VAL A 22 -21.51 25.28 -11.60
N LYS A 23 -20.89 26.37 -12.03
CA LYS A 23 -21.05 26.89 -13.41
C LYS A 23 -20.60 25.86 -14.45
N ILE A 24 -19.48 25.20 -14.22
CA ILE A 24 -18.98 24.16 -15.13
C ILE A 24 -19.91 22.95 -15.14
N LEU A 25 -20.38 22.48 -13.97
CA LEU A 25 -21.32 21.37 -13.85
C LEU A 25 -22.63 21.64 -14.60
N LYS A 26 -23.20 22.84 -14.44
CA LYS A 26 -24.40 23.25 -15.19
C LYS A 26 -24.15 23.31 -16.70
N SER A 27 -23.00 23.84 -17.12
CA SER A 27 -22.61 23.86 -18.54
C SER A 27 -22.43 22.46 -19.14
N LEU A 28 -21.91 21.49 -18.36
CA LEU A 28 -21.81 20.09 -18.77
C LEU A 28 -23.19 19.46 -18.91
N ALA A 29 -24.08 19.67 -17.94
CA ALA A 29 -25.44 19.14 -17.96
C ALA A 29 -26.23 19.62 -19.19
N LEU A 30 -26.09 20.89 -19.57
CA LEU A 30 -26.72 21.47 -20.77
C LEU A 30 -26.27 20.83 -22.10
N LYS A 31 -25.12 20.14 -22.12
CA LYS A 31 -24.63 19.43 -23.31
C LYS A 31 -25.19 18.02 -23.45
N TRP A 32 -25.93 17.54 -22.45
CA TRP A 32 -26.48 16.18 -22.44
C TRP A 32 -28.00 16.25 -22.65
N ASP A 33 -28.45 15.65 -23.75
CA ASP A 33 -29.86 15.69 -24.17
C ASP A 33 -30.81 14.93 -23.22
N ASP A 34 -30.26 14.11 -22.32
CA ASP A 34 -31.02 13.26 -21.40
C ASP A 34 -31.26 13.88 -20.01
N ILE A 35 -30.75 15.10 -19.76
CA ILE A 35 -31.02 15.87 -18.53
C ILE A 35 -32.09 16.93 -18.82
N THR A 36 -33.21 16.87 -18.10
CA THR A 36 -34.30 17.85 -18.19
C THR A 36 -34.15 19.04 -17.27
N ASP A 37 -33.60 18.82 -16.09
CA ASP A 37 -33.46 19.83 -15.07
C ASP A 37 -32.00 19.89 -14.61
N VAL A 38 -31.32 20.94 -15.06
CA VAL A 38 -29.92 21.22 -14.75
C VAL A 38 -29.73 21.60 -13.28
N ASP A 39 -30.78 22.18 -12.66
CA ASP A 39 -30.78 22.64 -11.27
C ASP A 39 -31.14 21.52 -10.28
N ALA A 40 -31.71 20.40 -10.75
CA ALA A 40 -31.95 19.18 -9.96
C ALA A 40 -30.67 18.38 -9.60
N LEU A 41 -29.50 19.05 -9.61
CA LEU A 41 -28.20 18.42 -9.32
C LEU A 41 -28.10 18.01 -7.85
N GLN A 42 -27.75 16.75 -7.62
CA GLN A 42 -27.54 16.21 -6.28
C GLN A 42 -26.04 16.09 -6.00
N VAL A 43 -25.61 16.53 -4.82
CA VAL A 43 -24.21 16.50 -4.40
C VAL A 43 -24.11 15.53 -3.23
N VAL A 44 -23.33 14.48 -3.40
CA VAL A 44 -23.13 13.43 -2.41
C VAL A 44 -21.65 13.38 -2.04
N PRO A 45 -21.25 13.72 -0.81
CA PRO A 45 -19.86 13.60 -0.39
C PRO A 45 -19.44 12.13 -0.36
N LEU A 46 -18.27 11.83 -0.92
CA LEU A 46 -17.64 10.51 -0.83
C LEU A 46 -16.65 10.54 0.34
N LYS A 47 -16.82 9.60 1.27
CA LYS A 47 -15.90 9.41 2.40
C LYS A 47 -14.72 8.54 1.95
N GLY A 48 -13.54 8.75 2.55
CA GLY A 48 -12.37 7.88 2.37
C GLY A 48 -11.22 8.49 1.56
N ALA A 49 -11.40 9.65 0.94
CA ALA A 49 -10.29 10.36 0.30
C ALA A 49 -9.43 11.07 1.35
N MET A 50 -8.12 10.79 1.37
CA MET A 50 -7.19 11.33 2.39
C MET A 50 -6.64 12.71 2.02
N THR A 51 -6.40 12.96 0.72
CA THR A 51 -5.70 14.15 0.23
C THR A 51 -6.62 15.20 -0.40
N ASN A 52 -7.84 14.81 -0.78
CA ASN A 52 -8.78 15.64 -1.54
C ASN A 52 -10.21 15.49 -1.02
N GLU A 53 -11.03 16.54 -1.13
CA GLU A 53 -12.48 16.42 -0.90
C GLU A 53 -13.14 15.94 -2.20
N VAL A 54 -13.81 14.79 -2.14
CA VAL A 54 -14.41 14.15 -3.33
C VAL A 54 -15.92 14.11 -3.18
N TYR A 55 -16.62 14.58 -4.21
CA TYR A 55 -18.07 14.60 -4.28
C TYR A 55 -18.55 13.89 -5.53
N GLN A 56 -19.56 13.04 -5.38
CA GLN A 56 -20.33 12.50 -6.48
C GLN A 56 -21.47 13.46 -6.81
N ILE A 57 -21.50 13.95 -8.04
CA ILE A 57 -22.59 14.80 -8.55
C ILE A 57 -23.51 13.92 -9.40
N LYS A 58 -24.82 14.04 -9.20
CA LYS A 58 -25.84 13.26 -9.92
C LYS A 58 -26.93 14.17 -10.49
N TRP A 59 -27.38 13.87 -11.70
CA TRP A 59 -28.62 14.41 -12.26
C TRP A 59 -29.60 13.30 -12.58
N PRO A 60 -30.90 13.49 -12.33
CA PRO A 60 -31.93 12.62 -12.87
C PRO A 60 -31.94 12.72 -14.40
N THR A 61 -32.21 11.61 -15.07
CA THR A 61 -32.34 11.55 -16.54
C THR A 61 -33.73 11.07 -16.94
N ASN A 62 -34.16 11.45 -18.14
CA ASN A 62 -35.45 11.04 -18.70
C ASN A 62 -35.50 9.60 -19.25
N SER A 63 -34.46 8.80 -19.06
CA SER A 63 -34.36 7.47 -19.66
C SER A 63 -35.30 6.46 -18.98
N ASP A 64 -36.19 5.83 -19.75
CA ASP A 64 -37.06 4.72 -19.34
C ASP A 64 -36.31 3.39 -19.07
N LYS A 65 -34.99 3.34 -19.30
CA LYS A 65 -34.17 2.17 -19.00
C LYS A 65 -34.02 1.93 -17.49
N GLU A 66 -33.55 0.74 -17.14
CA GLU A 66 -33.18 0.25 -15.79
C GLU A 66 -32.76 1.36 -14.80
N LEU A 67 -33.09 1.21 -13.50
CA LEU A 67 -32.83 2.19 -12.42
C LEU A 67 -31.40 2.77 -12.42
N GLN A 68 -30.41 1.97 -12.81
CA GLN A 68 -28.99 2.36 -12.90
C GLN A 68 -28.65 3.34 -14.05
N HIS A 69 -29.49 3.45 -15.07
CA HIS A 69 -29.35 4.40 -16.18
C HIS A 69 -30.18 5.68 -15.98
N ARG A 70 -30.92 5.79 -14.87
CA ARG A 70 -31.77 6.96 -14.57
C ARG A 70 -31.01 8.17 -14.03
N THR A 71 -29.69 8.08 -13.90
CA THR A 71 -28.88 9.19 -13.42
C THR A 71 -27.57 9.33 -14.20
N ARG A 72 -27.26 10.56 -14.62
CA ARG A 72 -25.92 10.96 -15.06
C ARG A 72 -25.08 11.27 -13.83
N LYS A 73 -23.83 10.82 -13.82
CA LYS A 73 -22.92 10.98 -12.68
C LYS A 73 -21.59 11.55 -13.15
N VAL A 74 -21.01 12.42 -12.34
CA VAL A 74 -19.61 12.88 -12.46
C VAL A 74 -18.97 12.93 -11.08
N LEU A 75 -17.64 12.96 -11.04
CA LEU A 75 -16.88 13.23 -9.82
C LEU A 75 -16.42 14.68 -9.81
N LEU A 76 -16.60 15.35 -8.69
CA LEU A 76 -16.02 16.64 -8.38
C LEU A 76 -14.94 16.41 -7.33
N ARG A 77 -13.70 16.76 -7.67
CA ARG A 77 -12.55 16.69 -6.76
C ARG A 77 -12.07 18.09 -6.44
N ILE A 78 -12.03 18.42 -5.16
CA ILE A 78 -11.51 19.69 -4.65
C ILE A 78 -10.17 19.39 -3.96
N TYR A 79 -9.14 20.14 -4.34
CA TYR A 79 -7.79 19.92 -3.84
C TYR A 79 -7.64 20.36 -2.39
N GLY A 80 -7.21 19.44 -1.52
CA GLY A 80 -6.92 19.72 -0.12
C GLY A 80 -5.63 20.53 0.07
N LYS A 81 -5.52 21.23 1.19
CA LYS A 81 -4.29 21.95 1.61
C LYS A 81 -3.42 21.03 2.48
N GLY A 82 -2.09 21.12 2.34
CA GLY A 82 -1.14 20.48 3.26
C GLY A 82 -0.61 19.11 2.82
N VAL A 83 -0.80 18.72 1.56
CA VAL A 83 -0.26 17.48 0.97
C VAL A 83 1.01 17.71 0.14
N ASP A 84 1.48 18.96 0.07
CA ASP A 84 2.65 19.37 -0.72
C ASP A 84 3.95 18.69 -0.25
N VAL A 85 3.94 18.14 0.97
CA VAL A 85 5.02 17.32 1.52
C VAL A 85 5.17 15.97 0.81
N PHE A 86 4.06 15.41 0.29
CA PHE A 86 4.05 14.10 -0.32
C PHE A 86 4.25 14.17 -1.83
N PHE A 87 3.70 15.17 -2.53
CA PHE A 87 3.84 15.27 -3.98
C PHE A 87 3.66 16.69 -4.50
N ASP A 88 4.17 16.91 -5.71
CA ASP A 88 4.02 18.16 -6.43
C ASP A 88 2.65 18.19 -7.15
N ARG A 89 1.83 19.17 -6.77
CA ARG A 89 0.47 19.34 -7.30
C ARG A 89 0.43 19.61 -8.80
N GLU A 90 1.37 20.38 -9.32
CA GLU A 90 1.41 20.70 -10.75
C GLU A 90 1.75 19.46 -11.57
N ASN A 91 2.65 18.61 -11.06
CA ASN A 91 2.94 17.32 -11.65
C ASN A 91 1.72 16.37 -11.60
N GLU A 92 1.01 16.30 -10.46
CA GLU A 92 -0.25 15.53 -10.34
C GLU A 92 -1.26 15.94 -11.42
N ILE A 93 -1.50 17.25 -11.58
CA ILE A 93 -2.44 17.80 -12.56
C ILE A 93 -2.00 17.47 -13.99
N ARG A 94 -0.72 17.66 -14.33
CA ARG A 94 -0.19 17.34 -15.67
C ARG A 94 -0.30 15.86 -15.99
N THR A 95 0.02 15.00 -15.02
CA THR A 95 -0.12 13.55 -15.15
C THR A 95 -1.58 13.20 -15.41
N PHE A 96 -2.52 13.68 -14.58
CA PHE A 96 -3.94 13.41 -14.75
C PHE A 96 -4.47 13.88 -16.12
N GLU A 97 -4.13 15.09 -16.54
CA GLU A 97 -4.54 15.63 -17.85
C GLU A 97 -4.02 14.77 -19.01
N PHE A 98 -2.80 14.26 -18.91
CA PHE A 98 -2.24 13.36 -19.92
C PHE A 98 -2.96 12.01 -19.92
N MET A 99 -3.14 11.39 -18.75
CA MET A 99 -3.83 10.11 -18.58
C MET A 99 -5.26 10.16 -19.15
N SER A 100 -5.97 11.25 -18.85
CA SER A 100 -7.30 11.50 -19.41
C SER A 100 -7.29 11.58 -20.94
N LYS A 101 -6.28 12.21 -21.55
CA LYS A 101 -6.20 12.36 -23.01
C LYS A 101 -5.86 11.04 -23.71
N GLN A 102 -5.07 10.19 -23.07
CA GLN A 102 -4.72 8.86 -23.59
C GLN A 102 -5.80 7.80 -23.34
N GLY A 103 -6.89 8.13 -22.63
CA GLY A 103 -7.93 7.17 -22.28
C GLY A 103 -7.46 6.10 -21.27
N GLN A 104 -6.42 6.40 -20.49
CA GLN A 104 -5.82 5.49 -19.50
C GLN A 104 -6.36 5.72 -18.08
N GLY A 105 -7.38 6.57 -17.95
CA GLY A 105 -7.98 6.98 -16.69
C GLY A 105 -9.31 7.71 -16.90
N PRO A 106 -9.90 8.26 -15.81
CA PRO A 106 -11.11 9.07 -15.91
C PRO A 106 -10.91 10.27 -16.83
N ARG A 107 -11.90 10.58 -17.67
CA ARG A 107 -11.84 11.77 -18.51
C ARG A 107 -11.98 13.06 -17.69
N LEU A 108 -11.10 14.02 -17.91
CA LEU A 108 -11.24 15.39 -17.41
C LEU A 108 -12.38 16.09 -18.15
N LEU A 109 -13.42 16.47 -17.43
CA LEU A 109 -14.60 17.17 -17.98
C LEU A 109 -14.52 18.69 -17.78
N GLY A 110 -13.80 19.14 -16.76
CA GLY A 110 -13.61 20.55 -16.48
C GLY A 110 -12.58 20.80 -15.39
N ARG A 111 -11.99 22.00 -15.40
CA ARG A 111 -11.01 22.46 -14.43
C ARG A 111 -11.43 23.82 -13.89
N PHE A 112 -11.15 24.04 -12.62
CA PHE A 112 -11.37 25.32 -11.94
C PHE A 112 -10.19 25.59 -10.99
N SER A 113 -10.16 26.78 -10.39
CA SER A 113 -9.03 27.28 -9.60
C SER A 113 -8.53 26.32 -8.50
N ASN A 114 -9.41 25.56 -7.86
CA ASN A 114 -9.08 24.68 -6.73
C ASN A 114 -9.56 23.23 -6.91
N GLY A 115 -9.69 22.75 -8.15
CA GLY A 115 -10.10 21.37 -8.38
C GLY A 115 -10.42 21.02 -9.83
N ARG A 116 -11.04 19.85 -10.00
CA ARG A 116 -11.40 19.29 -11.28
C ARG A 116 -12.72 18.53 -11.24
N ILE A 117 -13.35 18.40 -12.40
CA ILE A 117 -14.53 17.56 -12.63
C ILE A 117 -14.11 16.44 -13.57
N GLU A 118 -14.37 15.21 -13.15
CA GLU A 118 -13.93 13.99 -13.79
C GLU A 118 -15.14 13.13 -14.19
N GLU A 119 -14.94 12.29 -15.19
CA GLU A 119 -15.89 11.23 -15.51
C GLU A 119 -16.10 10.29 -14.32
N PHE A 120 -17.36 9.92 -14.08
CA PHE A 120 -17.67 8.90 -13.09
C PHE A 120 -17.49 7.51 -13.73
N ILE A 121 -16.43 6.80 -13.35
CA ILE A 121 -16.22 5.43 -13.78
C ILE A 121 -17.22 4.52 -13.08
N ARG A 122 -17.97 3.73 -13.86
CA ARG A 122 -18.94 2.74 -13.35
C ARG A 122 -18.25 1.41 -13.06
N ALA A 123 -17.33 1.43 -12.12
CA ALA A 123 -16.57 0.27 -11.70
C ALA A 123 -16.56 0.20 -10.17
N ARG A 124 -16.30 -0.99 -9.62
CA ARG A 124 -15.99 -1.11 -8.20
C ARG A 124 -14.49 -1.02 -7.99
N THR A 125 -14.08 -0.48 -6.86
CA THR A 125 -12.70 -0.62 -6.38
C THR A 125 -12.46 -2.09 -6.00
N LEU A 126 -11.24 -2.57 -6.20
CA LEU A 126 -10.84 -3.89 -5.74
C LEU A 126 -10.73 -3.93 -4.21
N SER A 127 -10.65 -5.14 -3.68
CA SER A 127 -10.42 -5.45 -2.27
C SER A 127 -9.12 -6.22 -2.09
N ALA A 128 -8.66 -6.38 -0.84
CA ALA A 128 -7.50 -7.21 -0.54
C ALA A 128 -7.66 -8.66 -1.05
N ALA A 129 -8.86 -9.22 -0.99
CA ALA A 129 -9.16 -10.56 -1.48
C ALA A 129 -9.07 -10.67 -3.01
N ASP A 130 -9.48 -9.62 -3.74
CA ASP A 130 -9.41 -9.61 -5.21
C ASP A 130 -7.97 -9.71 -5.72
N LEU A 131 -6.99 -9.14 -5.00
CA LEU A 131 -5.58 -9.22 -5.38
C LEU A 131 -5.04 -10.65 -5.40
N ARG A 132 -5.70 -11.57 -4.66
CA ARG A 132 -5.34 -12.99 -4.56
C ARG A 132 -6.00 -13.85 -5.63
N ASP A 133 -7.01 -13.32 -6.34
CA ASP A 133 -7.67 -14.05 -7.42
C ASP A 133 -6.73 -14.12 -8.64
N PRO A 134 -6.35 -15.32 -9.13
CA PRO A 134 -5.40 -15.44 -10.23
C PRO A 134 -5.85 -14.77 -11.53
N LYS A 135 -7.17 -14.70 -11.80
CA LYS A 135 -7.69 -14.06 -13.01
C LYS A 135 -7.63 -12.54 -12.89
N ILE A 136 -7.99 -11.98 -11.73
CA ILE A 136 -7.86 -10.55 -11.47
C ILE A 136 -6.38 -10.14 -11.47
N SER A 137 -5.52 -10.89 -10.79
CA SER A 137 -4.08 -10.72 -10.79
C SER A 137 -3.48 -10.67 -12.20
N SER A 138 -3.97 -11.54 -13.11
CA SER A 138 -3.58 -11.52 -14.52
C SER A 138 -3.97 -10.22 -15.23
N LEU A 139 -5.19 -9.72 -14.99
CA LEU A 139 -5.67 -8.46 -15.56
C LEU A 139 -4.87 -7.26 -15.03
N ILE A 140 -4.50 -7.29 -13.74
CA ILE A 140 -3.65 -6.26 -13.12
C ILE A 140 -2.26 -6.29 -13.76
N ALA A 141 -1.65 -7.45 -13.96
CA ALA A 141 -0.34 -7.57 -14.60
C ALA A 141 -0.33 -6.96 -16.01
N THR A 142 -1.34 -7.27 -16.83
CA THR A 142 -1.50 -6.67 -18.15
C THR A 142 -1.69 -5.16 -18.07
N LYS A 143 -2.58 -4.68 -17.19
CA LYS A 143 -2.86 -3.24 -17.08
C LYS A 143 -1.66 -2.45 -16.54
N MET A 144 -0.91 -3.03 -15.60
CA MET A 144 0.32 -2.43 -15.07
C MET A 144 1.38 -2.32 -16.16
N LYS A 145 1.53 -3.34 -17.03
CA LYS A 145 2.44 -3.25 -18.18
C LYS A 145 2.05 -2.13 -19.15
N GLU A 146 0.77 -2.05 -19.50
CA GLU A 146 0.25 -0.94 -20.32
C GLU A 146 0.56 0.42 -19.70
N PHE A 147 0.39 0.56 -18.38
CA PHE A 147 0.68 1.77 -17.65
C PHE A 147 2.19 2.10 -17.66
N ASN A 148 3.05 1.10 -17.44
CA ASN A 148 4.49 1.27 -17.43
C ASN A 148 5.08 1.65 -18.80
N ASP A 149 4.42 1.25 -19.89
CA ASP A 149 4.82 1.59 -21.26
C ASP A 149 4.37 3.00 -21.70
N LEU A 150 3.62 3.73 -20.86
CA LEU A 150 3.18 5.09 -21.17
C LEU A 150 4.36 6.04 -21.36
N GLN A 151 4.33 6.75 -22.49
CA GLN A 151 5.34 7.75 -22.84
C GLN A 151 4.91 9.11 -22.31
N MET A 152 5.09 9.32 -21.01
CA MET A 152 4.80 10.60 -20.37
C MET A 152 5.80 11.68 -20.79
N PRO A 153 5.36 12.92 -21.02
CA PRO A 153 6.24 14.02 -21.35
C PRO A 153 7.14 14.39 -20.16
N GLY A 154 8.42 14.66 -20.43
CA GLY A 154 9.39 15.06 -19.41
C GLY A 154 10.61 14.13 -19.34
N PRO A 155 11.54 14.39 -18.41
CA PRO A 155 12.71 13.54 -18.20
C PRO A 155 12.29 12.17 -17.64
N LYS A 156 12.93 11.11 -18.14
CA LYS A 156 12.76 9.73 -17.66
C LYS A 156 13.67 9.40 -16.48
N SER A 157 13.93 10.38 -15.63
CA SER A 157 14.79 10.24 -14.44
C SER A 157 14.07 9.44 -13.35
N ILE A 158 14.81 8.58 -12.66
CA ILE A 158 14.32 7.83 -11.51
C ILE A 158 14.08 8.80 -10.34
N CYS A 159 12.84 8.87 -9.84
CA CYS A 159 12.46 9.78 -8.76
C CYS A 159 12.44 9.14 -7.37
N LEU A 160 12.52 7.81 -7.28
CA LEU A 160 12.41 7.05 -6.03
C LEU A 160 13.43 7.47 -4.96
N TRP A 161 14.70 7.58 -5.34
CA TRP A 161 15.79 7.81 -4.38
C TRP A 161 15.74 9.23 -3.81
N ASP A 162 15.55 10.24 -4.66
CA ASP A 162 15.36 11.62 -4.22
C ASP A 162 14.14 11.76 -3.29
N ARG A 163 13.04 11.05 -3.59
CA ARG A 163 11.85 11.03 -2.74
C ARG A 163 12.14 10.43 -1.38
N LEU A 164 12.84 9.29 -1.32
CA LEU A 164 13.26 8.67 -0.06
C LEU A 164 14.08 9.63 0.80
N ARG A 165 15.09 10.30 0.22
CA ARG A 165 15.96 11.26 0.94
C ARG A 165 15.18 12.47 1.44
N ASN A 166 14.30 13.02 0.60
CA ASN A 166 13.42 14.13 0.99
C ASN A 166 12.51 13.73 2.16
N TRP A 167 11.95 12.52 2.13
CA TRP A 167 11.09 12.02 3.21
C TRP A 167 11.86 11.67 4.48
N VAL A 168 13.12 11.24 4.39
CA VAL A 168 14.00 11.13 5.59
C VAL A 168 14.20 12.49 6.22
N HIS A 169 14.51 13.52 5.42
CA HIS A 169 14.69 14.88 5.94
C HIS A 169 13.41 15.37 6.64
N GLU A 170 12.25 15.17 6.02
CA GLU A 170 10.98 15.59 6.58
C GLU A 170 10.59 14.80 7.83
N ALA A 171 10.75 13.48 7.82
CA ALA A 171 10.50 12.64 9.00
C ALA A 171 11.38 13.10 10.18
N LYS A 172 12.68 13.37 9.95
CA LYS A 172 13.58 13.92 10.98
C LYS A 172 13.13 15.29 11.49
N ARG A 173 12.59 16.14 10.61
CA ARG A 173 12.13 17.49 10.96
C ARG A 173 10.88 17.46 11.85
N LEU A 174 9.98 16.50 11.61
CA LEU A 174 8.72 16.35 12.34
C LEU A 174 8.86 15.54 13.62
N SER A 175 9.73 14.54 13.64
CA SER A 175 9.89 13.63 14.78
C SER A 175 10.55 14.24 16.01
N THR A 176 10.17 13.73 17.18
CA THR A 176 10.94 13.98 18.41
C THR A 176 12.26 13.20 18.38
N PRO A 177 13.27 13.58 19.19
CA PRO A 177 14.51 12.82 19.28
C PRO A 177 14.30 11.35 19.67
N GLU A 178 13.32 11.05 20.53
CA GLU A 178 12.98 9.70 20.94
C GLU A 178 12.40 8.88 19.79
N GLU A 179 11.50 9.48 19.01
CA GLU A 179 10.89 8.84 17.84
C GLU A 179 11.92 8.62 16.73
N ALA A 180 12.74 9.63 16.41
CA ALA A 180 13.80 9.53 15.42
C ALA A 180 14.80 8.41 15.76
N LYS A 181 15.11 8.25 17.06
CA LYS A 181 15.93 7.15 17.55
C LYS A 181 15.21 5.80 17.44
N ALA A 182 13.93 5.72 17.79
CA ALA A 182 13.14 4.49 17.73
C ALA A 182 13.07 3.94 16.30
N PHE A 183 12.88 4.82 15.30
CA PHE A 183 12.87 4.46 13.88
C PHE A 183 14.25 4.44 13.21
N ARG A 184 15.32 4.71 13.97
CA ARG A 184 16.71 4.77 13.48
C ARG A 184 16.89 5.71 12.27
N LEU A 185 16.20 6.85 12.26
CA LEU A 185 16.23 7.80 11.14
C LEU A 185 17.64 8.31 10.83
N ASP A 186 18.52 8.37 11.82
CA ASP A 186 19.91 8.81 11.63
C ASP A 186 20.70 7.94 10.65
N ALA A 187 20.42 6.62 10.61
CA ALA A 187 21.08 5.69 9.70
C ALA A 187 20.41 5.62 8.31
N MET A 188 19.23 6.21 8.14
CA MET A 188 18.38 5.96 6.97
C MET A 188 19.01 6.44 5.66
N GLU A 189 19.76 7.53 5.69
CA GLU A 189 20.44 8.08 4.50
C GLU A 189 21.51 7.12 3.96
N ASP A 190 22.26 6.50 4.88
CA ASP A 190 23.28 5.49 4.55
C ASP A 190 22.63 4.22 4.00
N GLU A 191 21.50 3.82 4.58
CA GLU A 191 20.70 2.67 4.12
C GLU A 191 20.15 2.89 2.71
N ILE A 192 19.57 4.06 2.43
CA ILE A 192 19.10 4.43 1.09
C ILE A 192 20.25 4.42 0.09
N SER A 193 21.40 4.99 0.46
CA SER A 193 22.58 5.02 -0.41
C SER A 193 23.13 3.62 -0.69
N ALA A 194 23.13 2.74 0.30
CA ALA A 194 23.51 1.35 0.11
C ALA A 194 22.55 0.63 -0.85
N LEU A 195 21.23 0.79 -0.67
CA LEU A 195 20.24 0.20 -1.59
C LEU A 195 20.38 0.74 -3.00
N GLU A 196 20.47 2.06 -3.16
CA GLU A 196 20.61 2.71 -4.46
C GLU A 196 21.83 2.16 -5.21
N ASN A 197 22.97 2.05 -4.54
CA ASN A 197 24.19 1.47 -5.14
C ASN A 197 24.03 0.00 -5.53
N ASN A 198 23.35 -0.80 -4.69
CA ASN A 198 23.12 -2.22 -4.98
C ASN A 198 22.15 -2.41 -6.15
N LEU A 199 21.05 -1.65 -6.19
CA LEU A 199 19.98 -1.81 -7.19
C LEU A 199 20.26 -1.09 -8.50
N SER A 200 21.17 -0.11 -8.52
CA SER A 200 21.56 0.63 -9.72
C SER A 200 22.80 0.06 -10.41
N SER A 201 23.32 -1.07 -9.94
CA SER A 201 24.53 -1.71 -10.47
C SER A 201 24.36 -2.43 -11.82
N GLY A 202 23.20 -2.31 -12.49
CA GLY A 202 22.88 -2.95 -13.76
C GLY A 202 21.93 -2.13 -14.64
N HIS A 203 21.50 -2.71 -15.76
CA HIS A 203 20.51 -2.07 -16.64
C HIS A 203 19.13 -2.11 -15.99
N GLN A 204 18.65 -0.97 -15.51
CA GLN A 204 17.31 -0.85 -14.93
C GLN A 204 16.28 -0.63 -16.03
N CYS A 205 15.26 -1.49 -16.07
CA CYS A 205 14.07 -1.24 -16.89
C CYS A 205 13.25 -0.11 -16.24
N VAL A 206 13.33 1.10 -16.80
CA VAL A 206 12.59 2.28 -16.33
C VAL A 206 11.32 2.45 -17.15
N GLY A 207 10.19 2.54 -16.45
CA GLY A 207 8.87 2.80 -17.02
C GLY A 207 8.15 3.91 -16.26
N PHE A 208 6.97 4.31 -16.74
CA PHE A 208 6.12 5.23 -15.99
C PHE A 208 5.38 4.44 -14.90
N CYS A 209 5.80 4.58 -13.65
CA CYS A 209 5.29 3.77 -12.55
C CYS A 209 4.16 4.48 -11.82
N HIS A 210 3.19 3.70 -11.34
CA HIS A 210 2.12 4.22 -10.48
C HIS A 210 2.67 4.63 -9.11
N ASN A 211 3.59 3.81 -8.58
CA ASN A 211 4.27 3.90 -7.28
C ASN A 211 3.39 3.65 -6.05
N ASP A 212 2.06 3.65 -6.20
CA ASP A 212 1.10 3.35 -5.13
C ASP A 212 -0.04 2.42 -5.59
N LEU A 213 0.30 1.29 -6.25
CA LEU A 213 -0.72 0.40 -6.82
C LEU A 213 -1.36 -0.56 -5.80
N GLN A 214 -1.95 0.00 -4.75
CA GLN A 214 -2.81 -0.71 -3.80
C GLN A 214 -4.21 -0.98 -4.39
N TYR A 215 -4.98 -1.92 -3.82
CA TYR A 215 -6.30 -2.27 -4.36
C TYR A 215 -7.29 -1.10 -4.40
N GLY A 216 -7.12 -0.09 -3.54
CA GLY A 216 -7.91 1.15 -3.53
C GLY A 216 -7.82 1.95 -4.83
N ASN A 217 -6.69 1.81 -5.53
CA ASN A 217 -6.34 2.55 -6.75
C ASN A 217 -6.60 1.73 -8.02
N ILE A 218 -7.23 0.57 -7.89
CA ILE A 218 -7.58 -0.32 -9.01
C ILE A 218 -9.10 -0.47 -9.04
N MET A 219 -9.70 -0.04 -10.15
CA MET A 219 -11.13 -0.21 -10.40
C MET A 219 -11.36 -1.30 -11.45
N MET A 220 -12.41 -2.09 -11.28
CA MET A 220 -12.83 -3.11 -12.24
C MET A 220 -14.30 -2.94 -12.60
N ASP A 221 -14.57 -2.87 -13.91
CA ASP A 221 -15.93 -3.02 -14.44
C ASP A 221 -16.34 -4.50 -14.31
N GLU A 222 -17.47 -4.76 -13.64
CA GLU A 222 -17.93 -6.13 -13.37
C GLU A 222 -18.40 -6.86 -14.63
N ASP A 223 -18.94 -6.12 -15.60
CA ASP A 223 -19.50 -6.70 -16.82
C ASP A 223 -18.39 -6.97 -17.84
N THR A 224 -17.52 -5.99 -18.06
CA THR A 224 -16.46 -6.07 -19.09
C THR A 224 -15.13 -6.58 -18.56
N ARG A 225 -14.97 -6.67 -17.23
CA ARG A 225 -13.70 -7.01 -16.55
C ARG A 225 -12.54 -6.07 -16.88
N LEU A 226 -12.86 -4.86 -17.35
CA LEU A 226 -11.86 -3.85 -17.69
C LEU A 226 -11.26 -3.26 -16.41
N ILE A 227 -9.94 -3.30 -16.29
CA ILE A 227 -9.22 -2.66 -15.19
C ILE A 227 -8.89 -1.20 -15.55
N THR A 228 -9.19 -0.29 -14.64
CA THR A 228 -8.75 1.10 -14.69
C THR A 228 -7.94 1.43 -13.45
N ILE A 229 -6.70 1.89 -13.64
CA ILE A 229 -5.85 2.40 -12.57
C ILE A 229 -6.20 3.87 -12.36
N ILE A 230 -6.30 4.32 -11.12
CA ILE A 230 -6.65 5.69 -10.73
C ILE A 230 -5.68 6.22 -9.66
N ASP A 231 -5.76 7.51 -9.37
CA ASP A 231 -5.00 8.19 -8.29
C ASP A 231 -3.48 8.26 -8.49
N TYR A 232 -3.07 9.00 -9.52
CA TYR A 232 -1.68 9.08 -10.00
C TYR A 232 -0.77 10.06 -9.23
N GLU A 233 -1.08 10.39 -7.97
CA GLU A 233 -0.38 11.45 -7.23
C GLU A 233 1.09 11.12 -6.93
N TYR A 234 1.42 9.82 -6.81
CA TYR A 234 2.79 9.34 -6.66
C TYR A 234 3.47 8.97 -7.98
N SER A 235 2.75 9.02 -9.12
CA SER A 235 3.25 8.46 -10.37
C SER A 235 4.43 9.25 -10.94
N SER A 236 5.45 8.54 -11.38
CA SER A 236 6.70 9.10 -11.93
C SER A 236 7.48 8.01 -12.65
N TYR A 237 8.51 8.39 -13.43
CA TYR A 237 9.43 7.42 -13.98
C TYR A 237 10.26 6.77 -12.87
N ASN A 238 10.25 5.44 -12.82
CA ASN A 238 10.99 4.64 -11.85
C ASN A 238 11.30 3.26 -12.45
N PRO A 239 12.16 2.45 -11.79
CA PRO A 239 12.31 1.04 -12.13
C PRO A 239 10.95 0.33 -12.07
N VAL A 240 10.54 -0.38 -13.12
CA VAL A 240 9.26 -1.11 -13.13
C VAL A 240 9.21 -2.18 -12.04
N ALA A 241 10.37 -2.74 -11.69
CA ALA A 241 10.52 -3.67 -10.59
C ALA A 241 10.07 -3.08 -9.24
N PHE A 242 10.24 -1.76 -9.02
CA PHE A 242 9.74 -1.09 -7.83
C PHE A 242 8.21 -1.03 -7.78
N ASP A 243 7.56 -0.72 -8.91
CA ASP A 243 6.09 -0.62 -8.99
C ASP A 243 5.44 -1.99 -8.71
N ILE A 244 6.01 -3.05 -9.29
CA ILE A 244 5.57 -4.43 -9.06
C ILE A 244 5.85 -4.86 -7.61
N ALA A 245 7.04 -4.57 -7.08
CA ALA A 245 7.39 -4.89 -5.70
C ALA A 245 6.40 -4.24 -4.72
N ASN A 246 6.08 -2.97 -4.96
CA ASN A 246 5.11 -2.23 -4.18
C ASN A 246 3.73 -2.90 -4.22
N HIS A 247 3.25 -3.27 -5.41
CA HIS A 247 1.98 -3.97 -5.56
C HIS A 247 1.94 -5.30 -4.78
N PHE A 248 3.03 -6.08 -4.79
CA PHE A 248 3.11 -7.30 -3.99
C PHE A 248 3.14 -7.03 -2.49
N CYS A 249 3.84 -5.98 -2.03
CA CYS A 249 3.81 -5.58 -0.62
C CYS A 249 2.38 -5.20 -0.16
N GLU A 250 1.58 -4.59 -1.03
CA GLU A 250 0.18 -4.22 -0.72
C GLU A 250 -0.76 -5.42 -0.58
N MET A 251 -0.37 -6.62 -1.03
CA MET A 251 -1.15 -7.86 -0.78
C MET A 251 -1.12 -8.30 0.70
N ALA A 252 -0.19 -7.75 1.50
CA ALA A 252 -0.16 -7.96 2.95
C ALA A 252 -1.10 -7.02 3.72
N ALA A 253 -1.70 -6.02 3.06
CA ALA A 253 -2.56 -5.03 3.69
C ALA A 253 -4.05 -5.33 3.50
N ASP A 254 -4.86 -5.05 4.53
CA ASP A 254 -6.32 -4.99 4.43
C ASP A 254 -6.87 -3.79 5.21
N TYR A 255 -6.97 -2.67 4.49
CA TYR A 255 -7.48 -1.38 4.95
C TYR A 255 -8.99 -1.35 5.22
N HIS A 256 -9.73 -2.43 4.95
CA HIS A 256 -11.17 -2.53 5.27
C HIS A 256 -11.45 -3.25 6.60
N THR A 257 -10.40 -3.64 7.33
CA THR A 257 -10.52 -4.25 8.67
C THR A 257 -10.72 -3.19 9.75
N GLU A 258 -11.03 -3.64 10.97
CA GLU A 258 -11.07 -2.77 12.16
C GLU A 258 -9.70 -2.20 12.54
N THR A 259 -8.62 -2.85 12.08
CA THR A 259 -7.23 -2.46 12.32
C THR A 259 -6.50 -2.25 10.99
N PRO A 260 -6.86 -1.23 10.19
CA PRO A 260 -6.38 -1.07 8.81
C PRO A 260 -4.86 -0.81 8.71
N HIS A 261 -4.21 -0.49 9.82
CA HIS A 261 -2.77 -0.26 9.93
C HIS A 261 -1.96 -1.54 10.15
N ILE A 262 -2.61 -2.68 10.43
CA ILE A 262 -1.95 -3.97 10.68
C ILE A 262 -1.71 -4.69 9.36
N LEU A 263 -0.46 -5.10 9.16
CA LEU A 263 0.01 -5.76 7.94
C LEU A 263 0.26 -7.24 8.22
N ASP A 264 -0.37 -8.10 7.44
CA ASP A 264 -0.23 -9.55 7.54
C ASP A 264 0.71 -10.07 6.45
N TYR A 265 2.00 -10.08 6.77
CA TYR A 265 3.04 -10.55 5.85
C TYR A 265 2.97 -12.07 5.57
N SER A 266 2.14 -12.84 6.29
CA SER A 266 1.85 -14.23 5.90
C SER A 266 1.06 -14.32 4.59
N LYS A 267 0.40 -13.23 4.19
CA LYS A 267 -0.36 -13.11 2.93
C LYS A 267 0.47 -12.62 1.75
N TYR A 268 1.76 -12.30 1.95
CA TYR A 268 2.64 -11.91 0.85
C TYR A 268 2.67 -13.00 -0.24
N PRO A 269 2.60 -12.65 -1.54
CA PRO A 269 2.48 -13.64 -2.61
C PRO A 269 3.67 -14.62 -2.63
N GLY A 270 3.35 -15.91 -2.71
CA GLY A 270 4.35 -16.96 -2.86
C GLY A 270 5.12 -16.86 -4.19
N LEU A 271 6.22 -17.60 -4.30
CA LEU A 271 7.08 -17.56 -5.50
C LEU A 271 6.30 -17.87 -6.79
N GLU A 272 5.49 -18.94 -6.79
CA GLU A 272 4.71 -19.36 -7.96
C GLU A 272 3.72 -18.28 -8.42
N GLU A 273 3.15 -17.53 -7.49
CA GLU A 273 2.23 -16.44 -7.80
C GLU A 273 2.94 -15.23 -8.38
N ARG A 274 4.11 -14.86 -7.82
CA ARG A 274 4.95 -13.80 -8.36
C ARG A 274 5.46 -14.15 -9.75
N GLN A 275 5.93 -15.38 -9.97
CA GLN A 275 6.33 -15.88 -11.29
C GLN A 275 5.18 -15.82 -12.29
N ARG A 276 3.98 -16.27 -11.91
CA ARG A 276 2.79 -16.18 -12.78
C ARG A 276 2.46 -14.75 -13.17
N PHE A 277 2.47 -13.82 -12.21
CA PHE A 277 2.22 -12.40 -12.47
C PHE A 277 3.25 -11.83 -13.45
N LEU A 278 4.53 -12.09 -13.20
CA LEU A 278 5.64 -11.56 -14.00
C LEU A 278 5.71 -12.18 -15.40
N HIS A 279 5.39 -13.46 -15.53
CA HIS A 279 5.28 -14.11 -16.84
C HIS A 279 4.21 -13.42 -17.69
N ILE A 280 3.04 -13.10 -17.12
CA ILE A 280 1.96 -12.39 -17.83
C ILE A 280 2.40 -10.97 -18.17
N TYR A 281 2.99 -10.25 -17.20
CA TYR A 281 3.51 -8.90 -17.39
C TYR A 281 4.49 -8.82 -18.57
N LEU A 282 5.47 -9.72 -18.63
CA LEU A 282 6.47 -9.77 -19.71
C LEU A 282 5.87 -10.23 -21.05
N SER A 283 4.91 -11.15 -21.03
CA SER A 283 4.24 -11.67 -22.24
C SER A 283 3.45 -10.59 -23.00
N CYS A 284 3.06 -9.50 -22.33
CA CYS A 284 2.31 -8.41 -22.95
C CYS A 284 3.11 -7.67 -24.04
N SER A 285 4.43 -7.81 -24.09
CA SER A 285 5.27 -7.27 -25.17
C SER A 285 5.20 -8.08 -26.49
N GLY A 286 4.38 -9.15 -26.53
CA GLY A 286 4.16 -9.96 -27.74
C GLY A 286 5.18 -11.09 -27.94
N THR A 287 6.21 -11.16 -27.10
CA THR A 287 7.19 -12.25 -27.02
C THR A 287 6.96 -13.07 -25.77
N GLN A 288 7.02 -14.40 -25.87
CA GLN A 288 7.00 -15.25 -24.68
C GLN A 288 8.32 -15.10 -23.93
N PRO A 289 8.31 -14.72 -22.64
CA PRO A 289 9.52 -14.62 -21.84
C PRO A 289 10.08 -16.03 -21.57
N SER A 290 11.39 -16.14 -21.48
CA SER A 290 12.04 -17.34 -20.96
C SER A 290 11.90 -17.42 -19.43
N ASP A 291 11.95 -18.63 -18.87
CA ASP A 291 11.93 -18.85 -17.42
C ASP A 291 13.05 -18.06 -16.71
N SER A 292 14.23 -17.96 -17.35
CA SER A 292 15.36 -17.20 -16.81
C SER A 292 15.09 -15.69 -16.75
N GLU A 293 14.34 -15.13 -17.70
CA GLU A 293 13.96 -13.70 -17.68
C GLU A 293 12.95 -13.44 -16.57
N VAL A 294 11.99 -14.34 -16.39
CA VAL A 294 11.01 -14.27 -15.29
C VAL A 294 11.73 -14.35 -13.94
N ASP A 295 12.62 -15.34 -13.75
CA ASP A 295 13.35 -15.53 -12.50
C ASP A 295 14.27 -14.34 -12.16
N GLN A 296 14.92 -13.77 -13.18
CA GLN A 296 15.73 -12.56 -13.00
C GLN A 296 14.87 -11.39 -12.53
N LEU A 297 13.70 -11.17 -13.16
CA LEU A 297 12.79 -10.09 -12.76
C LEU A 297 12.18 -10.35 -11.37
N VAL A 298 11.86 -11.60 -11.02
CA VAL A 298 11.43 -11.95 -9.65
C VAL A 298 12.50 -11.50 -8.65
N HIS A 299 13.77 -11.83 -8.90
CA HIS A 299 14.85 -11.48 -7.99
C HIS A 299 15.05 -9.96 -7.86
N GLU A 300 14.92 -9.22 -8.96
CA GLU A 300 14.97 -7.75 -8.95
C GLU A 300 13.79 -7.14 -8.17
N VAL A 301 12.56 -7.60 -8.44
CA VAL A 301 11.35 -7.18 -7.74
C VAL A 301 11.49 -7.41 -6.24
N GLU A 302 11.96 -8.58 -5.81
CA GLU A 302 12.16 -8.87 -4.39
C GLU A 302 13.08 -7.87 -3.73
N LYS A 303 14.20 -7.52 -4.38
CA LYS A 303 15.13 -6.53 -3.84
C LYS A 303 14.49 -5.14 -3.71
N TYR A 304 13.60 -4.75 -4.62
CA TYR A 304 12.87 -3.47 -4.53
C TYR A 304 11.79 -3.44 -3.44
N THR A 305 11.38 -4.59 -2.87
CA THR A 305 10.49 -4.59 -1.69
C THR A 305 11.11 -3.84 -0.51
N LEU A 306 12.43 -3.90 -0.38
CA LEU A 306 13.19 -3.14 0.61
C LEU A 306 12.95 -1.62 0.46
N ALA A 307 13.01 -1.11 -0.76
CA ALA A 307 12.76 0.30 -1.03
C ALA A 307 11.28 0.68 -0.77
N SER A 308 10.33 -0.20 -1.09
CA SER A 308 8.90 0.00 -0.77
C SER A 308 8.67 0.11 0.73
N HIS A 309 9.28 -0.79 1.53
CA HIS A 309 9.19 -0.75 2.98
C HIS A 309 9.77 0.54 3.58
N LEU A 310 10.94 1.01 3.10
CA LEU A 310 11.48 2.28 3.54
C LEU A 310 10.58 3.45 3.16
N LEU A 311 10.10 3.49 1.91
CA LEU A 311 9.28 4.59 1.39
C LEU A 311 8.02 4.76 2.21
N TRP A 312 7.27 3.68 2.41
CA TRP A 312 6.00 3.73 3.12
C TRP A 312 6.17 3.75 4.64
N GLY A 313 7.29 3.25 5.18
CA GLY A 313 7.67 3.47 6.58
C GLY A 313 7.87 4.95 6.88
N LEU A 314 8.59 5.68 6.00
CA LEU A 314 8.76 7.12 6.10
C LEU A 314 7.44 7.87 5.90
N TRP A 315 6.62 7.45 4.93
CA TRP A 315 5.27 7.99 4.74
C TRP A 315 4.46 7.86 6.04
N GLY A 316 4.47 6.69 6.67
CA GLY A 316 3.77 6.45 7.93
C GLY A 316 4.19 7.44 9.02
N ILE A 317 5.50 7.64 9.23
CA ILE A 317 5.99 8.63 10.21
C ILE A 317 5.45 10.03 9.89
N ILE A 318 5.66 10.51 8.65
CA ILE A 318 5.23 11.86 8.25
C ILE A 318 3.72 12.01 8.43
N SER A 319 2.95 11.03 7.97
CA SER A 319 1.49 10.99 8.07
C SER A 319 1.00 11.00 9.52
N GLY A 320 1.70 10.34 10.45
CA GLY A 320 1.37 10.39 11.88
C GLY A 320 1.41 11.81 12.48
N HIS A 321 2.20 12.71 11.88
CA HIS A 321 2.30 14.11 12.30
C HIS A 321 1.36 15.07 11.56
N VAL A 322 1.01 14.76 10.30
CA VAL A 322 0.28 15.70 9.43
C VAL A 322 -1.17 15.32 9.16
N ASN A 323 -1.52 14.04 9.25
CA ASN A 323 -2.87 13.54 9.00
C ASN A 323 -3.71 13.47 10.28
N LYS A 324 -5.03 13.64 10.12
CA LYS A 324 -6.01 13.58 11.22
C LYS A 324 -6.94 12.37 11.14
N ILE A 325 -6.62 11.44 10.25
CA ILE A 325 -7.42 10.24 10.00
C ILE A 325 -7.17 9.25 11.13
N GLU A 326 -8.22 8.57 11.56
CA GLU A 326 -8.15 7.49 12.55
C GLU A 326 -7.44 6.28 11.94
N PHE A 327 -6.11 6.26 12.06
CA PHE A 327 -5.21 5.23 11.58
C PHE A 327 -3.95 5.27 12.44
N ASP A 328 -3.46 4.12 12.91
CA ASP A 328 -2.22 4.08 13.70
C ASP A 328 -1.00 4.08 12.77
N TYR A 329 -0.62 5.29 12.37
CA TYR A 329 0.50 5.54 11.47
C TYR A 329 1.84 5.09 12.04
N THR A 330 2.01 5.18 13.36
CA THR A 330 3.23 4.79 14.05
C THR A 330 3.42 3.27 13.99
N GLU A 331 2.36 2.52 14.28
CA GLU A 331 2.39 1.06 14.21
C GLU A 331 2.54 0.55 12.76
N TYR A 332 1.91 1.23 11.80
CA TYR A 332 2.13 0.95 10.37
C TYR A 332 3.60 1.16 9.97
N ALA A 333 4.18 2.32 10.33
CA ALA A 333 5.58 2.63 10.03
C ALA A 333 6.53 1.62 10.67
N ARG A 334 6.27 1.23 11.93
CA ARG A 334 7.07 0.23 12.66
C ARG A 334 7.10 -1.09 11.91
N GLN A 335 5.95 -1.62 11.50
CA GLN A 335 5.86 -2.88 10.77
C GLN A 335 6.57 -2.83 9.41
N ARG A 336 6.49 -1.71 8.67
CA ARG A 336 7.20 -1.53 7.40
C ARG A 336 8.72 -1.55 7.62
N PHE A 337 9.25 -0.79 8.59
CA PHE A 337 10.68 -0.82 8.88
C PHE A 337 11.16 -2.17 9.43
N GLU A 338 10.38 -2.83 10.27
CA GLU A 338 10.75 -4.17 10.76
C GLU A 338 10.88 -5.18 9.63
N GLN A 339 9.99 -5.15 8.63
CA GLN A 339 10.15 -6.00 7.45
C GLN A 339 11.38 -5.65 6.63
N TYR A 340 11.69 -4.35 6.47
CA TYR A 340 12.95 -3.95 5.83
C TYR A 340 14.15 -4.60 6.51
N TRP A 341 14.27 -4.45 7.83
CA TRP A 341 15.40 -5.00 8.58
C TRP A 341 15.44 -6.52 8.60
N LEU A 342 14.27 -7.17 8.61
CA LEU A 342 14.16 -8.63 8.55
C LEU A 342 14.62 -9.18 7.19
N LYS A 343 14.22 -8.53 6.09
CA LYS A 343 14.45 -9.01 4.72
C LYS A 343 15.78 -8.57 4.11
N LYS A 344 16.36 -7.47 4.57
CA LYS A 344 17.62 -6.93 4.02
C LYS A 344 18.75 -7.98 3.96
N PRO A 345 19.07 -8.75 5.02
CA PRO A 345 20.16 -9.74 4.95
C PRO A 345 19.85 -10.87 3.96
N GLU A 346 18.60 -11.34 3.93
CA GLU A 346 18.16 -12.41 3.02
C GLU A 346 18.31 -12.00 1.54
N LEU A 347 18.01 -10.75 1.20
CA LEU A 347 17.92 -10.27 -0.18
C LEU A 347 19.22 -9.66 -0.73
N LEU A 348 20.08 -9.11 0.15
CA LEU A 348 21.32 -8.46 -0.26
C LEU A 348 22.56 -9.32 0.00
N ASP A 349 22.57 -10.14 1.06
CA ASP A 349 23.75 -10.95 1.42
C ASP A 349 23.80 -12.30 0.67
N SER A 350 22.73 -12.69 -0.03
CA SER A 350 22.63 -13.96 -0.78
C SER A 350 23.36 -13.96 -2.13
N SER A 351 24.19 -12.96 -2.43
CA SER A 351 25.02 -12.90 -3.64
C SER A 351 26.32 -13.72 -3.47
N GLY A 352 26.19 -15.05 -3.39
CA GLY A 352 27.30 -15.99 -3.52
C GLY A 352 27.00 -17.05 -4.59
N PRO A 353 27.87 -17.27 -5.59
CA PRO A 353 27.66 -18.34 -6.57
C PRO A 353 28.02 -19.68 -5.94
N THR A 354 27.08 -20.63 -5.92
CA THR A 354 27.39 -22.04 -5.61
C THR A 354 26.89 -22.96 -6.72
N ALA A 355 27.54 -22.87 -7.88
CA ALA A 355 27.68 -24.01 -8.77
C ALA A 355 29.14 -24.46 -8.75
N ASN A 356 29.48 -25.38 -7.85
CA ASN A 356 30.62 -26.27 -8.02
C ASN A 356 30.15 -27.70 -7.85
N VAL A 357 30.05 -28.38 -8.98
CA VAL A 357 29.77 -29.80 -9.12
C VAL A 357 31.08 -30.57 -8.97
N ILE A 358 31.07 -31.48 -8.00
CA ILE A 358 31.85 -32.73 -7.85
C ILE A 358 33.38 -32.61 -7.61
N ALA A 359 33.78 -32.94 -6.38
CA ALA A 359 34.90 -33.85 -6.13
C ALA A 359 34.66 -34.63 -4.82
N ASP A 360 34.93 -35.93 -4.90
CA ASP A 360 34.70 -37.00 -3.94
C ASP A 360 35.29 -36.82 -2.53
N GLY A 361 34.69 -37.53 -1.57
CA GLY A 361 35.46 -38.31 -0.59
C GLY A 361 35.38 -37.89 0.88
N ASN A 362 34.60 -38.66 1.65
CA ASN A 362 34.79 -39.03 3.07
C ASN A 362 35.57 -38.06 3.98
N THR A 363 34.87 -37.43 4.94
CA THR A 363 35.16 -37.63 6.38
C THR A 363 34.09 -36.97 7.25
N ALA A 364 33.51 -37.75 8.14
CA ALA A 364 32.61 -37.28 9.19
C ALA A 364 33.42 -36.55 10.28
N VAL A 365 33.07 -35.30 10.58
CA VAL A 365 33.40 -34.66 11.87
C VAL A 365 32.19 -33.85 12.34
N SER A 366 31.62 -34.29 13.47
CA SER A 366 30.56 -33.60 14.19
C SER A 366 31.03 -32.23 14.69
N LYS A 367 30.35 -31.15 14.28
CA LYS A 367 30.34 -29.89 15.03
C LYS A 367 28.89 -29.50 15.31
N LYS A 368 28.49 -29.76 16.55
CA LYS A 368 27.23 -29.33 17.15
C LYS A 368 27.32 -27.81 17.36
N VAL A 369 26.81 -27.02 16.44
CA VAL A 369 26.64 -25.57 16.64
C VAL A 369 25.39 -25.36 17.49
N ARG A 370 25.58 -24.94 18.74
CA ARG A 370 24.50 -24.43 19.59
C ARG A 370 24.13 -23.04 19.08
N ASN A 371 22.97 -22.91 18.44
CA ASN A 371 22.33 -21.62 18.26
C ASN A 371 21.60 -21.26 19.54
N THR A 372 22.21 -20.38 20.33
CA THR A 372 21.53 -19.66 21.43
C THR A 372 20.83 -18.48 20.79
N VAL A 373 19.50 -18.52 20.68
CA VAL A 373 18.68 -17.35 20.34
C VAL A 373 18.41 -16.62 21.64
N GLU A 374 19.05 -15.47 21.84
CA GLU A 374 18.64 -14.51 22.88
C GLU A 374 17.40 -13.75 22.38
N ALA A 375 16.22 -14.19 22.83
CA ALA A 375 14.99 -13.43 22.65
C ALA A 375 14.93 -12.32 23.72
N SER A 376 15.18 -11.08 23.31
CA SER A 376 15.00 -9.90 24.15
C SER A 376 13.53 -9.47 24.09
N TYR A 377 12.73 -9.82 25.09
CA TYR A 377 11.37 -9.30 25.25
C TYR A 377 11.39 -7.99 26.04
N TYR A 378 10.92 -6.91 25.43
CA TYR A 378 10.63 -5.65 26.12
C TYR A 378 9.19 -5.67 26.60
N THR A 379 8.98 -5.64 27.93
CA THR A 379 7.66 -5.44 28.53
C THR A 379 7.33 -3.95 28.54
N THR A 380 6.19 -3.58 27.96
CA THR A 380 5.59 -2.24 28.10
C THR A 380 5.14 -2.00 29.54
N ASN A 381 5.49 -0.83 30.08
CA ASN A 381 5.25 -0.44 31.48
C ASN A 381 3.74 -0.30 31.79
N GLY A 382 3.23 -1.20 32.63
CA GLY A 382 2.10 -0.94 33.52
C GLY A 382 2.59 -0.99 34.96
N TYR A 383 2.57 0.16 35.65
CA TYR A 383 2.81 0.40 37.08
C TYR A 383 3.12 -0.83 37.96
N PHE A 384 4.40 -1.19 38.13
CA PHE A 384 4.94 -1.78 39.36
C PHE A 384 6.44 -1.52 39.44
N GLY A 385 6.86 -0.74 40.44
CA GLY A 385 8.26 -0.47 40.69
C GLY A 385 9.02 -1.70 41.20
N GLY A 386 10.17 -1.97 40.59
CA GLY A 386 11.26 -2.73 41.19
C GLY A 386 11.20 -4.26 41.07
N LEU A 387 11.62 -4.82 39.93
CA LEU A 387 12.02 -6.23 39.80
C LEU A 387 13.23 -6.34 38.85
N LYS A 388 14.34 -6.93 39.33
CA LYS A 388 15.55 -7.22 38.54
C LYS A 388 15.67 -8.73 38.30
N SER A 389 15.57 -9.12 37.02
CA SER A 389 15.87 -10.44 36.44
C SER A 389 14.93 -11.62 36.77
N VAL A 390 14.60 -12.41 35.74
CA VAL A 390 13.94 -13.72 35.81
C VAL A 390 14.99 -14.80 35.57
N SER A 391 15.07 -15.83 36.41
CA SER A 391 16.02 -16.93 36.26
C SER A 391 15.28 -18.27 36.14
N ARG A 392 15.42 -18.91 34.96
CA ARG A 392 15.13 -20.31 34.60
C ARG A 392 13.66 -20.75 34.45
N MET A 393 13.35 -21.28 33.26
CA MET A 393 12.11 -21.96 32.88
C MET A 393 12.35 -23.47 32.90
N ILE A 394 11.46 -24.25 33.52
CA ILE A 394 11.52 -25.72 33.52
C ILE A 394 10.24 -26.23 32.85
N VAL A 395 10.37 -26.90 31.71
CA VAL A 395 9.27 -27.57 31.00
C VAL A 395 9.29 -29.05 31.39
N PRO A 396 8.21 -29.61 31.98
CA PRO A 396 8.16 -31.04 32.28
C PRO A 396 7.92 -31.86 30.98
N PRO A 397 8.41 -33.11 30.90
CA PRO A 397 8.53 -33.83 29.62
C PRO A 397 7.27 -34.59 29.16
N TYR A 398 6.10 -34.41 29.77
CA TYR A 398 4.90 -35.14 29.39
C TYR A 398 3.65 -34.25 29.43
N GLY A 399 3.03 -34.03 28.27
CA GLY A 399 1.67 -33.50 28.12
C GLY A 399 0.73 -34.60 27.61
N SER A 400 -0.51 -34.62 28.09
CA SER A 400 -1.56 -35.53 27.62
C SER A 400 -2.42 -34.82 26.56
N TRP A 401 -2.66 -35.49 25.44
CA TRP A 401 -3.56 -35.02 24.38
C TRP A 401 -5.02 -35.21 24.80
N ARG A 402 -5.89 -34.21 24.54
CA ARG A 402 -7.35 -34.41 24.57
C ARG A 402 -7.86 -34.85 23.19
N GLU A 403 -9.00 -35.54 23.16
CA GLU A 403 -9.61 -36.13 21.94
C GLU A 403 -10.05 -35.11 20.89
N ASP A 404 -10.04 -33.82 21.24
CA ASP A 404 -10.41 -32.65 20.45
C ASP A 404 -9.19 -31.90 19.85
N GLY A 405 -7.97 -32.46 19.97
CA GLY A 405 -6.80 -32.02 19.18
C GLY A 405 -5.95 -30.90 19.80
N TYR A 406 -6.27 -30.42 21.00
CA TYR A 406 -5.51 -29.38 21.71
C TYR A 406 -4.47 -29.98 22.67
N LEU A 407 -3.28 -29.36 22.75
CA LEU A 407 -2.20 -29.73 23.67
C LEU A 407 -2.21 -28.83 24.91
N GLU A 408 -2.55 -29.36 26.09
CA GLU A 408 -2.41 -28.62 27.36
C GLU A 408 -0.96 -28.69 27.87
N LEU A 409 -0.26 -27.55 27.87
CA LEU A 409 1.06 -27.39 28.51
C LEU A 409 0.90 -26.68 29.86
N CYS A 410 1.09 -27.41 30.96
CA CYS A 410 1.18 -26.83 32.30
C CYS A 410 2.57 -26.23 32.53
N ILE A 411 2.67 -24.90 32.56
CA ILE A 411 3.91 -24.19 32.92
C ILE A 411 3.87 -23.82 34.40
N VAL A 412 4.81 -24.36 35.18
CA VAL A 412 4.97 -24.00 36.60
C VAL A 412 6.13 -23.00 36.73
N MET A 413 5.83 -21.74 37.05
CA MET A 413 6.84 -20.75 37.42
C MET A 413 7.06 -20.73 38.93
N ILE A 414 8.31 -20.96 39.37
CA ILE A 414 8.70 -20.80 40.77
C ILE A 414 9.28 -19.39 40.95
N ILE A 415 8.51 -18.50 41.57
CA ILE A 415 8.97 -17.16 41.92
C ILE A 415 9.63 -17.23 43.32
N ARG A 416 10.93 -16.95 43.42
CA ARG A 416 11.59 -16.75 44.72
C ARG A 416 11.53 -15.28 45.09
N CYS A 417 10.82 -14.98 46.18
CA CYS A 417 10.81 -13.65 46.79
C CYS A 417 11.77 -13.62 47.99
N SER A 418 12.45 -12.50 48.22
CA SER A 418 13.47 -12.32 49.27
C SER A 418 12.90 -12.26 50.70
N CYS A 419 11.58 -12.44 50.87
CA CYS A 419 10.96 -12.60 52.17
C CYS A 419 10.37 -14.01 52.25
N SER A 420 10.72 -14.72 53.33
CA SER A 420 10.35 -16.09 53.63
C SER A 420 8.85 -16.35 53.50
N ILE A 421 8.41 -16.85 52.34
CA ILE A 421 7.33 -17.82 52.06
C ILE A 421 7.31 -18.02 50.54
N SER A 422 7.54 -19.26 50.08
CA SER A 422 7.41 -19.65 48.67
C SER A 422 5.97 -20.08 48.41
N ARG A 423 5.28 -19.49 47.42
CA ARG A 423 4.03 -20.05 46.90
C ARG A 423 4.14 -20.22 45.39
N PRO A 424 3.82 -21.41 44.83
CA PRO A 424 3.73 -21.60 43.40
C PRO A 424 2.48 -20.89 42.84
N VAL A 425 2.64 -20.24 41.70
CA VAL A 425 1.53 -19.68 40.90
C VAL A 425 1.42 -20.53 39.63
N VAL A 426 0.24 -21.07 39.36
CA VAL A 426 -0.04 -21.89 38.18
C VAL A 426 -0.75 -21.00 37.16
N PHE A 427 -0.20 -20.88 35.95
CA PHE A 427 -0.88 -20.29 34.81
C PHE A 427 -1.28 -21.43 33.84
N CYS A 428 -2.56 -21.51 33.50
CA CYS A 428 -3.01 -22.29 32.35
C CYS A 428 -3.15 -21.34 31.15
N ALA A 429 -2.40 -21.60 30.09
CA ALA A 429 -2.59 -20.96 28.79
C ALA A 429 -3.04 -22.02 27.80
N SER A 430 -4.16 -21.78 27.12
CA SER A 430 -4.61 -22.56 25.97
C SER A 430 -3.99 -21.95 24.73
N VAL A 431 -3.24 -22.75 23.96
CA VAL A 431 -2.66 -22.34 22.67
C VAL A 431 -3.54 -22.97 21.58
N LEU A 432 -4.04 -22.15 20.65
CA LEU A 432 -4.84 -22.58 19.50
C LEU A 432 -4.03 -23.45 18.53
#